data_AF-A0A8D1MYM5-F1
#
_entry.id   AF-A0A8D1MYM5-F1
#
_cell.length_a   1.000
_cell.length_b   1.000
_cell.length_c   1.000
_cell.angle_alpha   90.00
_cell.angle_beta   90.00
_cell.angle_gamma   90.00
#
_symmetry.space_group_name_H-M   'P 1'
#
loop_
_entity.id
_entity.type
_entity.pdbx_description
1 polymer ?
#
loop_
_entity_poly.entity_id
_entity_poly.type
_entity_poly.pdbx_seq_one_letter_code
_entity_poly.pdbx_strand_id
1 'polypeptide(L)' 'MRFTLGSLLLVLLLACSLFPIHGVLETNDTNLKCQCLRSTSNWVPIRLIEKIQIWPPGNGCPTREVM' A
#
# COMPACT_ATOMS: atom_id res chain seq x y z
N MET A 1 -18.14 22.69 -43.49
CA MET A 1 -17.73 22.41 -42.09
C MET A 1 -17.84 20.91 -41.83
N ARG A 2 -16.77 20.14 -42.05
CA ARG A 2 -16.75 18.67 -41.92
C ARG A 2 -15.41 18.21 -41.33
N PHE A 3 -15.02 18.75 -40.19
CA PHE A 3 -13.80 18.33 -39.47
C PHE A 3 -14.04 18.13 -37.96
N THR A 4 -15.30 18.09 -37.54
CA THR A 4 -15.66 18.09 -36.12
C THR A 4 -15.44 16.72 -35.47
N LEU A 5 -15.74 15.63 -36.17
CA LEU A 5 -15.75 14.29 -35.56
C LEU A 5 -14.35 13.70 -35.33
N GLY A 6 -13.45 13.85 -36.31
CA GLY A 6 -12.06 13.39 -36.18
C GLY A 6 -11.26 14.20 -35.17
N SER A 7 -11.50 15.52 -35.11
CA SER A 7 -10.85 16.38 -34.13
C SER A 7 -11.34 16.12 -32.71
N LEU A 8 -12.64 15.81 -32.52
CA LEU A 8 -13.19 15.41 -31.22
C LEU A 8 -12.59 14.08 -30.73
N LEU A 9 -12.43 13.10 -31.63
CA LEU A 9 -11.80 11.81 -31.30
C LEU A 9 -10.33 11.99 -30.89
N LEU A 10 -9.59 12.84 -31.59
CA LEU A 10 -8.20 13.17 -31.25
C LEU A 10 -8.08 13.83 -29.88
N VAL A 11 -8.95 14.80 -29.57
CA VAL A 11 -8.98 15.47 -28.26
C VAL A 11 -9.34 14.50 -27.14
N LEU A 12 -10.27 13.58 -27.38
CA LEU A 12 -10.65 12.55 -26.40
C LEU A 12 -9.50 11.56 -26.14
N LEU A 13 -8.80 11.13 -27.19
CA LEU A 13 -7.62 10.25 -27.09
C LEU A 13 -6.46 10.93 -26.34
N LEU A 14 -6.23 12.22 -26.56
CA LEU A 14 -5.26 12.97 -25.77
C LEU A 14 -5.69 13.06 -24.31
N ALA A 15 -6.96 13.38 -24.03
CA ALA A 15 -7.44 13.46 -22.66
C ALA A 15 -7.26 12.14 -21.90
N CYS A 16 -7.57 10.98 -22.51
CA CYS A 16 -7.41 9.67 -21.88
C CYS A 16 -5.95 9.27 -21.62
N SER A 17 -4.99 9.78 -22.39
CA SER A 17 -3.55 9.51 -22.16
C SER A 17 -2.90 10.43 -21.13
N LEU A 18 -3.51 11.60 -20.86
CA LEU A 18 -3.01 12.56 -19.86
C LEU A 18 -3.50 12.29 -18.43
N PHE A 19 -4.48 11.43 -18.23
CA PHE A 19 -4.83 10.91 -16.91
C PHE A 19 -4.13 9.56 -16.73
N PRO A 20 -2.85 9.51 -16.31
CA PRO A 20 -2.35 8.29 -15.73
C PRO A 20 -3.17 8.12 -14.46
N ILE A 21 -4.22 7.30 -14.56
CA ILE A 21 -4.83 6.68 -13.40
C ILE A 21 -3.71 5.81 -12.86
N HIS A 22 -2.81 6.41 -12.09
CA HIS A 22 -1.98 5.72 -11.12
C HIS A 22 -2.98 5.21 -10.07
N GLY A 23 -3.79 4.23 -10.49
CA GLY A 23 -4.35 3.27 -9.57
C GLY A 23 -3.12 2.65 -8.96
N VAL A 24 -2.81 3.09 -7.75
CA VAL A 24 -1.84 2.41 -6.88
C VAL A 24 -2.34 0.98 -6.88
N LEU A 25 -1.67 0.13 -7.66
CA LEU A 25 -1.92 -1.29 -7.65
C LEU A 25 -1.39 -1.71 -6.28
N GLU A 26 -2.26 -1.65 -5.27
CA GLU A 26 -2.03 -2.32 -4.00
C GLU A 26 -2.03 -3.81 -4.35
N THR A 27 -0.88 -4.29 -4.81
CA THR A 27 -0.61 -5.72 -4.86
C THR A 27 -0.82 -6.20 -3.43
N ASN A 28 -1.79 -7.10 -3.23
CA ASN A 28 -2.06 -7.79 -1.97
C ASN A 28 -0.90 -8.74 -1.64
N ASP A 29 0.32 -8.22 -1.65
CA ASP A 29 1.50 -8.90 -1.19
C ASP A 29 1.51 -8.75 0.33
N THR A 30 0.86 -9.70 0.99
CA THR A 30 0.75 -9.78 2.44
C THR A 30 2.11 -9.80 3.16
N ASN A 31 3.21 -10.01 2.43
CA ASN A 31 4.58 -9.89 2.94
C ASN A 31 5.04 -8.46 3.20
N LEU A 32 4.31 -7.47 2.68
CA LEU A 32 4.67 -6.05 2.79
C LEU A 32 3.70 -5.27 3.68
N LYS A 33 3.05 -5.90 4.66
CA LYS A 33 2.24 -5.18 5.67
C LYS A 33 2.69 -5.54 7.08
N CYS A 34 2.51 -4.60 8.00
CA CYS A 34 2.72 -4.83 9.44
C CYS A 34 1.85 -5.99 9.93
N GLN A 35 2.42 -6.87 10.75
CA GLN A 35 1.70 -8.05 11.27
C GLN A 35 0.91 -7.71 12.54
N CYS A 36 1.35 -6.73 13.32
CA CYS A 36 0.66 -6.27 14.52
C CYS A 36 -0.47 -5.30 14.15
N LEU A 37 -1.71 -5.69 14.48
CA LEU A 37 -2.89 -4.81 14.33
C LEU A 37 -2.94 -3.70 15.38
N ARG A 38 -2.38 -3.95 16.57
CA ARG A 38 -2.36 -3.02 17.70
C ARG A 38 -1.15 -3.29 18.59
N SER A 39 -0.55 -2.22 19.10
CA SER A 39 0.52 -2.29 20.09
C SER A 39 -0.03 -2.13 21.51
N THR A 40 0.61 -2.78 22.47
CA THR A 40 0.34 -2.64 23.90
C THR A 40 1.63 -2.28 24.64
N SER A 41 1.51 -1.46 25.68
CA SER A 41 2.59 -1.14 26.61
C SER A 41 2.36 -1.79 27.99
N ASN A 42 1.37 -2.68 28.10
CA ASN A 42 1.07 -3.38 29.34
C ASN A 42 2.25 -4.29 29.71
N TRP A 43 2.50 -4.39 31.01
CA TRP A 43 3.49 -5.32 31.52
C TRP A 43 3.02 -6.78 31.31
N VAL A 44 3.86 -7.58 30.66
CA VAL A 44 3.65 -9.02 30.47
C VAL A 44 4.66 -9.77 31.34
N PRO A 45 4.21 -10.64 32.27
CA PRO A 45 5.11 -11.46 33.07
C PRO A 45 5.98 -12.35 32.17
N ILE A 46 7.30 -12.31 32.36
CA ILE A 46 8.28 -13.10 31.57
C ILE A 46 7.95 -14.61 31.60
N ARG A 47 7.39 -15.10 32.70
CA ARG A 47 6.97 -16.52 32.86
C ARG A 47 5.84 -16.94 31.91
N LEU A 48 5.11 -16.00 31.31
CA LEU A 48 4.06 -16.26 30.33
C LEU A 48 4.55 -16.14 28.88
N ILE A 49 5.81 -15.75 28.68
CA ILE A 49 6.39 -15.53 27.35
C ILE A 49 7.14 -16.78 26.93
N GLU A 50 6.61 -17.49 25.93
CA GLU A 50 7.27 -18.67 25.34
C GLU A 50 8.34 -18.27 24.33
N LYS A 51 8.04 -17.25 23.50
CA LYS A 51 8.91 -16.77 22.43
C LYS A 51 8.71 -15.28 22.23
N ILE A 52 9.79 -14.58 21.88
CA ILE A 52 9.75 -13.19 21.43
C ILE A 52 10.21 -13.17 19.97
N GLN A 53 9.46 -12.50 19.11
CA GLN A 53 9.81 -12.26 17.72
C GLN A 53 9.97 -10.77 17.47
N ILE A 54 11.10 -10.39 16.88
CA ILE A 54 11.42 -8.99 16.60
C ILE A 54 11.53 -8.84 15.09
N TRP A 55 10.70 -7.96 14.54
CA TRP A 55 10.69 -7.65 13.12
C TRP A 55 11.21 -6.23 12.91
N PRO A 56 12.30 -6.05 12.15
CA PRO A 56 12.84 -4.73 11.87
C PRO A 56 11.90 -3.96 10.91
N PRO A 57 11.97 -2.62 10.92
CA PRO A 57 11.24 -1.82 9.95
C PRO A 57 11.76 -2.08 8.53
N GLY A 58 10.85 -2.15 7.56
CA GLY A 58 11.15 -2.38 6.15
C GLY A 58 10.14 -1.69 5.24
N ASN A 59 10.27 -1.89 3.93
CA ASN A 59 9.43 -1.20 2.94
C ASN A 59 7.92 -1.49 3.11
N GLY A 60 7.56 -2.64 3.68
CA GLY A 60 6.17 -3.01 3.95
C GLY A 60 5.64 -2.64 5.34
N CYS A 61 6.53 -2.44 6.30
CA CYS A 61 6.13 -2.01 7.64
C CYS A 61 7.18 -1.02 8.17
N PRO A 62 6.88 0.28 8.22
CA PRO A 62 7.87 1.28 8.63
C PRO A 62 8.17 1.23 10.15
N THR A 63 7.38 0.47 10.91
CA THR A 63 7.49 0.35 12.36
C THR A 63 8.22 -0.94 12.74
N ARG A 64 9.04 -0.88 13.80
CA ARG A 64 9.58 -2.08 14.43
C ARG A 64 8.48 -2.79 15.21
N GLU A 65 8.31 -4.08 14.96
CA GLU A 65 7.33 -4.91 15.67
C GLU A 65 8.02 -5.85 16.65
N VAL A 66 7.40 -6.06 17.81
CA VAL A 66 7.83 -7.01 18.83
C VAL A 66 6.61 -7.79 19.28
N MET A 67 6.66 -9.11 19.10
CA MET A 67 5.56 -10.06 19.33
C MET A 67 5.97 -11.09 20.38
#